data_AF-W3AJ11-F1
#
_entry.id   AF-W3AJ11-F1
#
_cell.length_a   1.000
_cell.length_b   1.000
_cell.length_c   1.000
_cell.angle_alpha   90.00
_cell.angle_beta   90.00
_cell.angle_gamma   90.00
#
_symmetry.space_group_name_H-M   'P 1'
#
loop_
_entity.id
_entity.type
_entity.pdbx_description
1 polymer ?
#
loop_
_entity_poly.entity_id
_entity_poly.type
_entity_poly.pdbx_seq_one_letter_code
_entity_poly.pdbx_strand_id
1 'polypeptide(L)'
;AVLSIAELNAAVTAYKFNPVFWYLYQLILLTMLAPCFYLLLKHRATAVGAFVLYICFLINNGDIPYINEDALIYYYTGAVLARLFGGFFESCKRSERIMGFVLIVLSWGTQIFTTVGMQNFLVAPVDTGAMSAVSYWYFGGDVSVIMGGILMRLPRSVLVYILSSGGQLVVSSLRRLFICLGIWLLLPGKLPEANDIMKNSFFLYAVHFPIARGVIFMLEYMDVGYHGAGEEAFRLMAYFATPVISVVVAYGLKLMLKKYIPFSWKLLSGGR
;
A
#
# COMPACT_ATOMS: atom_id res chain seq x y z
N ALA A 1 -23.61 24.15 -3.58
CA ALA A 1 -24.10 22.79 -3.29
C ALA A 1 -24.72 22.81 -1.89
N VAL A 2 -26.01 22.49 -1.76
CA VAL A 2 -26.71 22.48 -0.47
C VAL A 2 -26.48 21.10 0.15
N LEU A 3 -25.67 21.04 1.21
CA LEU A 3 -25.40 19.81 1.96
C LEU A 3 -26.71 19.28 2.56
N SER A 4 -27.23 18.15 2.06
CA SER A 4 -28.42 17.51 2.63
C SER A 4 -28.05 16.68 3.87
N ILE A 5 -28.98 16.50 4.82
CA ILE A 5 -28.77 15.62 5.98
C ILE A 5 -28.43 14.19 5.55
N ALA A 6 -28.96 13.73 4.41
CA ALA A 6 -28.61 12.43 3.85
C ALA A 6 -27.17 12.37 3.32
N GLU A 7 -26.69 13.45 2.68
CA GLU A 7 -25.27 13.56 2.29
C GLU A 7 -24.35 13.69 3.50
N LEU A 8 -24.78 14.38 4.54
CA LEU A 8 -24.04 14.52 5.79
C LEU A 8 -23.96 13.18 6.53
N ASN A 9 -25.06 12.43 6.57
CA ASN A 9 -25.10 11.08 7.10
C ASN A 9 -24.22 10.13 6.27
N ALA A 10 -24.27 10.18 4.94
CA ALA A 10 -23.39 9.40 4.08
C ALA A 10 -21.90 9.81 4.22
N ALA A 11 -21.63 11.10 4.43
CA ALA A 11 -20.27 11.58 4.69
C ALA A 11 -19.72 11.09 6.03
N VAL A 12 -20.56 10.99 7.06
CA VAL A 12 -20.17 10.58 8.41
C VAL A 12 -20.15 9.06 8.58
N THR A 13 -21.17 8.36 8.08
CA THR A 13 -21.33 6.90 8.27
C THR A 13 -20.62 6.07 7.21
N ALA A 14 -20.60 6.54 5.96
CA ALA A 14 -19.87 5.89 4.86
C ALA A 14 -18.50 6.56 4.60
N TYR A 15 -18.09 7.51 5.45
CA TYR A 15 -16.80 8.20 5.39
C TYR A 15 -16.42 8.73 4.00
N LYS A 16 -17.43 9.09 3.19
CA LYS A 16 -17.34 9.38 1.76
C LYS A 16 -16.26 10.41 1.38
N PHE A 17 -15.92 11.31 2.30
CA PHE A 17 -14.94 12.38 2.07
C PHE A 17 -13.70 12.34 2.99
N ASN A 18 -13.55 11.31 3.83
CA ASN A 18 -12.44 11.25 4.79
C ASN A 18 -11.74 9.87 4.81
N PRO A 19 -10.70 9.69 3.98
CA PRO A 19 -9.87 8.49 3.91
C PRO A 19 -9.24 8.04 5.23
N VAL A 20 -9.06 8.95 6.20
CA VAL A 20 -8.58 8.60 7.54
C VAL A 20 -9.53 7.62 8.20
N PHE A 21 -10.82 7.94 8.15
CA PHE A 21 -11.84 7.08 8.72
C PHE A 21 -12.14 5.87 7.86
N TRP A 22 -11.96 5.96 6.54
CA TRP A 22 -12.06 4.80 5.67
C TRP A 22 -11.04 3.71 6.04
N TYR A 23 -9.79 4.07 6.33
CA TYR A 23 -8.80 3.09 6.82
C TYR A 23 -9.20 2.48 8.18
N LEU A 24 -9.64 3.30 9.13
CA LEU A 24 -10.10 2.82 10.43
C LEU A 24 -11.32 1.90 10.29
N TYR A 25 -12.24 2.26 9.41
CA TYR A 25 -13.41 1.46 9.07
C TYR A 25 -13.02 0.08 8.54
N GLN A 26 -12.08 0.02 7.58
CA GLN A 26 -11.54 -1.25 7.09
C GLN A 26 -10.90 -2.07 8.22
N LEU A 27 -10.13 -1.43 9.10
CA LEU A 27 -9.51 -2.13 10.24
C LEU A 27 -10.55 -2.71 11.21
N ILE A 28 -11.63 -1.99 11.47
CA ILE A 28 -12.76 -2.48 12.30
C ILE A 28 -13.38 -3.71 11.65
N LEU A 29 -13.72 -3.64 10.35
CA LEU A 29 -14.29 -4.78 9.62
C LEU A 29 -13.36 -6.00 9.63
N LEU A 30 -12.08 -5.80 9.35
CA LEU A 30 -11.08 -6.88 9.37
C LEU A 30 -10.89 -7.48 10.76
N THR A 31 -10.99 -6.66 11.82
CA THR A 31 -10.97 -7.14 13.20
C THR A 31 -12.22 -7.96 13.52
N MET A 32 -13.39 -7.54 13.06
CA MET A 32 -14.64 -8.30 13.20
C MET A 32 -14.59 -9.65 12.47
N LEU A 33 -13.83 -9.74 11.37
CA LEU A 33 -13.59 -10.99 10.63
C LEU A 33 -12.56 -11.93 11.29
N ALA A 34 -11.88 -11.50 12.36
CA ALA A 34 -10.84 -12.30 13.01
C ALA A 34 -11.30 -13.72 13.44
N PRO A 35 -12.54 -13.94 13.97
CA PRO A 35 -13.02 -15.28 14.27
C PRO A 35 -13.10 -16.18 13.04
N CYS A 36 -13.52 -15.64 11.90
CA CYS A 36 -13.55 -16.36 10.62
C CYS A 36 -12.14 -16.71 10.16
N PHE A 37 -11.20 -15.75 10.21
CA PHE A 37 -9.80 -16.02 9.88
C PHE A 37 -9.19 -17.08 10.79
N TYR A 38 -9.49 -17.05 12.09
CA TYR A 38 -9.00 -18.05 13.03
C TYR A 38 -9.40 -19.48 12.61
N LEU A 39 -10.66 -19.68 12.18
CA LEU A 39 -11.12 -20.98 11.67
C LEU A 39 -10.36 -21.40 10.40
N LEU A 40 -10.16 -20.47 9.46
CA LEU A 40 -9.43 -20.73 8.22
C LEU A 40 -7.94 -21.03 8.47
N LEU A 41 -7.34 -20.38 9.45
CA LEU A 41 -5.92 -20.49 9.81
C LEU A 41 -5.60 -21.70 10.70
N LYS A 42 -6.61 -22.47 11.12
CA LYS A 42 -6.43 -23.64 12.00
C LYS A 42 -5.52 -24.70 11.37
N HIS A 43 -5.64 -24.94 10.07
CA HIS A 43 -4.82 -25.89 9.33
C HIS A 43 -4.07 -25.20 8.18
N ARG A 44 -2.84 -25.65 7.91
CA ARG A 44 -2.02 -25.08 6.83
C ARG A 44 -2.69 -25.19 5.46
N ALA A 45 -3.26 -26.36 5.16
CA ALA A 45 -3.94 -26.61 3.90
C ALA A 45 -5.20 -25.73 3.73
N THR A 46 -5.99 -25.55 4.80
CA THR A 46 -7.17 -24.68 4.75
C THR A 46 -6.79 -23.21 4.58
N ALA A 47 -5.70 -22.77 5.22
CA ALA A 47 -5.21 -21.41 5.08
C ALA A 47 -4.76 -21.08 3.65
N VAL A 48 -3.94 -21.96 3.08
CA VAL A 48 -3.47 -21.81 1.69
C VAL A 48 -4.62 -21.96 0.70
N GLY A 49 -5.49 -22.95 0.90
CA GLY A 49 -6.66 -23.18 0.05
C GLY A 49 -7.62 -21.99 0.05
N ALA A 50 -7.92 -21.42 1.22
CA ALA A 50 -8.77 -20.23 1.33
C ALA A 50 -8.15 -19.01 0.62
N PHE A 51 -6.83 -18.82 0.76
CA PHE A 51 -6.14 -17.74 0.06
C PHE A 51 -6.18 -17.92 -1.46
N VAL A 52 -5.90 -19.12 -1.97
CA VAL A 52 -5.97 -19.42 -3.41
C VAL A 52 -7.39 -19.21 -3.94
N LEU A 53 -8.41 -19.70 -3.23
CA LEU A 53 -9.81 -19.49 -3.60
C LEU A 53 -10.17 -18.01 -3.65
N TYR A 54 -9.67 -17.22 -2.69
CA TYR A 54 -9.88 -15.78 -2.68
C TYR A 54 -9.21 -15.07 -3.86
N ILE A 55 -7.97 -15.44 -4.20
CA ILE A 55 -7.29 -14.91 -5.40
C ILE A 55 -8.05 -15.28 -6.67
N CYS A 56 -8.54 -16.52 -6.80
CA CYS A 56 -9.39 -16.92 -7.91
C CYS A 56 -10.68 -16.11 -7.98
N PHE A 57 -11.34 -15.87 -6.84
CA PHE A 57 -12.53 -15.01 -6.76
C PHE A 57 -12.24 -13.59 -7.29
N LEU A 58 -11.12 -12.98 -6.87
CA LEU A 58 -10.73 -11.65 -7.33
C LEU A 58 -10.46 -11.61 -8.84
N ILE A 59 -9.69 -12.56 -9.36
CA ILE A 59 -9.35 -12.63 -10.79
C ILE A 59 -10.60 -12.75 -11.67
N ASN A 60 -11.67 -13.35 -11.14
CA ASN A 60 -12.99 -13.45 -11.77
C ASN A 60 -13.89 -12.21 -11.52
N ASN A 61 -13.31 -11.07 -11.12
CA ASN A 61 -14.00 -9.81 -10.80
C ASN A 61 -15.02 -9.93 -9.66
N GLY A 62 -14.76 -10.84 -8.72
CA GLY A 62 -15.51 -10.90 -7.48
C GLY A 62 -15.26 -9.66 -6.63
N ASP A 63 -16.34 -9.09 -6.10
CA ASP A 63 -16.35 -7.92 -5.22
C ASP A 63 -16.98 -8.32 -3.87
N ILE A 64 -16.36 -7.88 -2.77
CA ILE A 64 -16.89 -8.07 -1.42
C ILE A 64 -17.42 -6.72 -0.94
N PRO A 65 -18.75 -6.56 -0.77
CA PRO A 65 -19.32 -5.29 -0.33
C PRO A 65 -18.66 -4.78 0.94
N TYR A 66 -18.32 -3.50 0.95
CA TYR A 66 -17.75 -2.74 2.07
C TYR A 66 -16.31 -3.08 2.48
N ILE A 67 -15.76 -4.23 2.08
CA ILE A 67 -14.40 -4.63 2.45
C ILE A 67 -13.49 -4.39 1.26
N ASN A 68 -12.40 -3.64 1.47
CA ASN A 68 -11.39 -3.50 0.44
C ASN A 68 -10.61 -4.81 0.27
N GLU A 69 -10.50 -5.26 -0.97
CA GLU A 69 -9.91 -6.53 -1.34
C GLU A 69 -8.41 -6.55 -1.10
N ASP A 70 -7.72 -5.44 -1.37
CA ASP A 70 -6.27 -5.36 -1.11
C ASP A 70 -5.97 -5.42 0.40
N ALA A 71 -6.80 -4.79 1.22
CA ALA A 71 -6.70 -4.79 2.67
C ALA A 71 -6.88 -6.22 3.23
N LEU A 72 -7.81 -6.98 2.66
CA LEU A 72 -8.02 -8.38 3.01
C LEU A 72 -6.79 -9.23 2.66
N ILE A 73 -6.17 -9.01 1.49
CA ILE A 73 -4.90 -9.68 1.10
C ILE A 73 -3.83 -9.40 2.15
N TYR A 74 -3.59 -8.13 2.50
CA TYR A 74 -2.54 -7.77 3.45
C TYR A 74 -2.79 -8.35 4.84
N TYR A 75 -4.01 -8.22 5.34
CA TYR A 75 -4.37 -8.65 6.69
C TYR A 75 -4.31 -10.18 6.82
N TYR A 76 -4.88 -10.91 5.86
CA TYR A 76 -4.85 -12.36 5.86
C TYR A 76 -3.44 -12.91 5.66
N THR A 77 -2.66 -12.34 4.73
CA THR A 77 -1.25 -12.75 4.52
C THR A 77 -0.44 -12.54 5.79
N GLY A 78 -0.58 -11.39 6.45
CA GLY A 78 0.08 -11.13 7.75
C GLY A 78 -0.27 -12.18 8.80
N ALA A 79 -1.56 -12.56 8.90
CA ALA A 79 -2.00 -13.58 9.84
C ALA A 79 -1.44 -14.98 9.51
N VAL A 80 -1.40 -15.37 8.23
CA VAL A 80 -0.75 -16.62 7.78
C VAL A 80 0.74 -16.62 8.13
N LEU A 81 1.45 -15.55 7.81
CA LEU A 81 2.89 -15.45 8.06
C LEU A 81 3.21 -15.48 9.55
N ALA A 82 2.47 -14.75 10.37
CA ALA A 82 2.63 -14.79 11.82
C ALA A 82 2.38 -16.20 12.39
N ARG A 83 1.33 -16.87 11.91
CA ARG A 83 0.96 -18.20 12.42
C ARG A 83 1.92 -19.32 12.00
N LEU A 84 2.42 -19.26 10.76
CA LEU A 84 3.20 -20.34 10.15
C LEU A 84 4.71 -20.10 10.19
N PHE A 85 5.12 -18.84 10.20
CA PHE A 85 6.52 -18.40 10.03
C PHE A 85 6.95 -17.35 11.06
N GLY A 86 6.23 -17.17 12.18
CA GLY A 86 6.56 -16.14 13.18
C GLY A 86 8.03 -16.13 13.61
N GLY A 87 8.59 -17.30 13.94
CA GLY A 87 10.00 -17.41 14.33
C GLY A 87 11.02 -17.05 13.23
N PHE A 88 10.64 -17.06 11.95
CA PHE A 88 11.48 -16.60 10.84
C PHE A 88 11.48 -15.07 10.72
N PHE A 89 10.33 -14.43 10.96
CA PHE A 89 10.19 -12.98 10.87
C PHE A 89 10.64 -12.23 12.12
N GLU A 90 10.81 -12.96 13.24
CA GLU A 90 11.35 -12.43 14.50
C GLU A 90 12.87 -12.63 14.63
N SER A 91 13.49 -13.44 13.77
CA SER A 91 14.94 -13.63 13.76
C SER A 91 15.66 -12.66 12.81
N CYS A 92 17.00 -12.62 12.92
CA CYS A 92 17.84 -11.72 12.13
C CYS A 92 19.06 -12.44 11.56
N LYS A 93 18.82 -13.61 10.97
CA LYS A 93 19.87 -14.42 10.35
C LYS A 93 20.28 -13.82 9.01
N ARG A 94 21.50 -14.13 8.57
CA ARG A 94 22.01 -13.72 7.25
C ARG A 94 21.12 -14.23 6.10
N SER A 95 20.59 -15.45 6.22
CA SER A 95 19.68 -16.05 5.23
C SER A 95 18.38 -15.27 5.07
N GLU A 96 17.83 -14.72 6.16
CA GLU A 96 16.61 -13.89 6.13
C GLU A 96 16.87 -12.56 5.43
N ARG A 97 18.02 -11.92 5.67
CA ARG A 97 18.40 -10.68 4.96
C ARG A 97 18.59 -10.91 3.47
N ILE A 98 19.18 -12.04 3.08
CA ILE A 98 19.31 -12.42 1.67
C ILE A 98 17.91 -12.58 1.06
N MET A 99 16.99 -13.27 1.74
CA MET A 99 15.59 -13.36 1.32
C MET A 99 14.96 -11.97 1.18
N GLY A 100 15.22 -11.06 2.13
CA GLY A 100 14.73 -9.69 2.07
C GLY A 100 15.17 -8.95 0.79
N PHE A 101 16.45 -9.06 0.43
CA PHE A 101 16.97 -8.51 -0.83
C PHE A 101 16.31 -9.16 -2.05
N VAL A 102 16.17 -10.49 -2.05
CA VAL A 102 15.49 -11.24 -3.12
C VAL A 102 14.05 -10.76 -3.30
N LEU A 103 13.29 -10.55 -2.22
CA LEU A 103 11.92 -10.05 -2.30
C LEU A 103 11.85 -8.65 -2.92
N ILE A 104 12.77 -7.75 -2.58
CA ILE A 104 12.82 -6.41 -3.19
C ILE A 104 13.11 -6.52 -4.69
N VAL A 105 14.06 -7.35 -5.09
CA VAL A 105 14.39 -7.59 -6.51
C VAL A 105 13.22 -8.25 -7.25
N LEU A 106 12.53 -9.21 -6.63
CA LEU A 106 11.32 -9.82 -7.18
C LEU A 106 10.20 -8.79 -7.34
N SER A 107 10.04 -7.87 -6.39
CA SER A 107 9.09 -6.78 -6.52
C SER A 107 9.38 -5.92 -7.75
N TRP A 108 10.65 -5.58 -7.99
CA TRP A 108 11.07 -4.88 -9.20
C TRP A 108 10.80 -5.70 -10.46
N GLY A 109 11.12 -7.00 -10.49
CA GLY A 109 10.87 -7.87 -11.65
C GLY A 109 9.38 -8.08 -11.97
N THR A 110 8.52 -8.11 -10.95
CA THR A 110 7.06 -8.25 -11.15
C THR A 110 6.39 -7.04 -11.78
N GLN A 111 7.12 -5.93 -12.00
CA GLN A 111 6.59 -4.75 -12.67
C GLN A 111 6.07 -5.02 -14.08
N ILE A 112 6.62 -6.02 -14.77
CA ILE A 112 6.14 -6.39 -16.10
C ILE A 112 4.67 -6.79 -16.09
N PHE A 113 4.19 -7.39 -14.99
CA PHE A 113 2.80 -7.82 -14.88
C PHE A 113 1.82 -6.67 -14.64
N THR A 114 2.31 -5.44 -14.45
CA THR A 114 1.42 -4.27 -14.39
C THR A 114 0.84 -3.95 -15.76
N THR A 115 -0.28 -3.24 -15.79
CA THR A 115 -0.87 -2.76 -17.04
C THR A 115 0.14 -2.03 -17.91
N VAL A 116 0.93 -1.12 -17.33
CA VAL A 116 1.97 -0.37 -18.06
C VAL A 116 3.10 -1.28 -18.52
N GLY A 117 3.54 -2.21 -17.67
CA GLY A 117 4.57 -3.19 -18.05
C GLY A 117 4.14 -4.06 -19.22
N MET A 118 2.95 -4.67 -19.15
CA MET A 118 2.44 -5.50 -20.24
C MET A 118 2.12 -4.68 -21.49
N GLN A 119 1.66 -3.43 -21.33
CA GLN A 119 1.51 -2.55 -22.48
C GLN A 119 2.85 -2.30 -23.18
N ASN A 120 3.88 -1.94 -22.42
CA ASN A 120 5.18 -1.53 -22.97
C ASN A 120 6.07 -2.68 -23.46
N PHE A 121 5.84 -3.92 -23.03
CA PHE A 121 6.70 -5.06 -23.36
C PHE A 121 5.97 -6.24 -24.03
N LEU A 122 4.64 -6.26 -24.00
CA LEU A 122 3.84 -7.36 -24.55
C LEU A 122 2.88 -6.91 -25.65
N VAL A 123 2.12 -5.84 -25.43
CA VAL A 123 1.05 -5.40 -26.35
C VAL A 123 1.58 -4.46 -27.43
N ALA A 124 2.35 -3.46 -27.03
CA ALA A 124 2.98 -2.48 -27.90
C ALA A 124 4.43 -2.26 -27.44
N PRO A 125 5.36 -3.17 -27.80
CA PRO A 125 6.74 -3.12 -27.36
C PRO A 125 7.39 -1.78 -27.68
N VAL A 126 7.84 -1.06 -26.65
CA VAL A 126 8.53 0.22 -26.80
C VAL A 126 9.97 -0.02 -27.20
N ASP A 127 10.53 0.84 -28.06
CA ASP A 127 11.94 0.82 -28.38
C ASP A 127 12.78 1.20 -27.15
N THR A 128 13.41 0.20 -26.53
CA THR A 128 14.25 0.38 -25.35
C THR A 128 15.52 1.17 -25.65
N GLY A 129 15.97 1.21 -26.91
CA GLY A 129 17.12 2.00 -27.35
C GLY A 129 16.87 3.50 -27.35
N ALA A 130 15.61 3.92 -27.42
CA ALA A 130 15.19 5.32 -27.35
C ALA A 130 14.96 5.81 -25.90
N MET A 131 15.01 4.92 -24.90
CA MET A 131 14.75 5.28 -23.51
C MET A 131 15.98 5.93 -22.85
N SER A 132 15.74 6.87 -21.94
CA SER A 132 16.77 7.32 -21.01
C SER A 132 17.23 6.15 -20.13
N ALA A 133 18.48 6.18 -19.66
CA ALA A 133 19.01 5.12 -18.78
C ALA A 133 18.15 4.92 -17.52
N VAL A 134 17.62 6.00 -16.94
CA VAL A 134 16.74 5.94 -15.76
C VAL A 134 15.42 5.26 -16.10
N SER A 135 14.78 5.64 -17.21
CA SER A 135 13.52 5.04 -17.66
C SER A 135 13.69 3.55 -17.99
N TYR A 136 14.80 3.20 -18.66
CA TYR A 136 15.13 1.83 -19.01
C TYR A 136 15.20 0.92 -17.77
N TRP A 137 15.99 1.31 -16.76
CA TRP A 137 16.09 0.54 -15.52
C TRP A 137 14.83 0.60 -14.67
N TYR A 138 14.11 1.73 -14.69
CA TYR A 138 12.84 1.85 -14.01
C TYR A 138 11.87 0.78 -14.51
N PHE A 139 11.71 0.62 -15.83
CA PHE A 139 10.80 -0.34 -16.46
C PHE A 139 11.30 -1.80 -16.53
N GLY A 140 12.46 -2.11 -15.95
CA GLY A 140 12.96 -3.48 -15.83
C GLY A 140 14.08 -3.85 -16.80
N GLY A 141 14.44 -2.94 -17.71
CA GLY A 141 15.48 -3.14 -18.70
C GLY A 141 15.30 -4.43 -19.51
N ASP A 142 16.42 -5.10 -19.82
CA ASP A 142 16.44 -6.35 -20.59
C ASP A 142 15.65 -7.48 -19.92
N VAL A 143 15.54 -7.47 -18.59
CA VAL A 143 14.76 -8.48 -17.86
C VAL A 143 13.28 -8.39 -18.26
N SER A 144 12.72 -7.18 -18.34
CA SER A 144 11.35 -7.00 -18.81
C SER A 144 11.16 -7.36 -20.28
N VAL A 145 12.17 -7.12 -21.13
CA VAL A 145 12.12 -7.52 -22.55
C VAL A 145 12.07 -9.05 -22.68
N ILE A 146 12.97 -9.75 -21.97
CA ILE A 146 13.03 -11.21 -21.97
C ILE A 146 11.75 -11.81 -21.41
N MET A 147 11.28 -11.29 -20.27
CA MET A 147 10.02 -11.74 -19.67
C MET A 147 8.83 -11.46 -20.61
N GLY A 148 8.81 -10.33 -21.32
CA GLY A 148 7.78 -10.03 -22.31
C GLY A 148 7.72 -11.09 -23.41
N GLY A 149 8.88 -11.47 -23.95
CA GLY A 149 8.97 -12.56 -24.95
C GLY A 149 8.51 -13.92 -24.42
N ILE A 150 8.70 -14.21 -23.12
CA ILE A 150 8.17 -15.42 -22.48
C ILE A 150 6.64 -15.32 -22.35
N LEU A 151 6.14 -14.17 -21.87
CA LEU A 151 4.70 -13.94 -21.66
C LEU A 151 3.90 -13.99 -22.98
N MET A 152 4.50 -13.59 -24.11
CA MET A 152 3.88 -13.74 -25.44
C MET A 152 3.50 -15.17 -25.79
N ARG A 153 4.18 -16.17 -25.19
CA ARG A 153 3.92 -17.59 -25.44
C ARG A 153 2.75 -18.12 -24.61
N LEU A 154 2.27 -17.36 -23.63
CA LEU A 154 1.15 -17.79 -22.79
C LEU A 154 -0.19 -17.71 -23.56
N PRO A 155 -1.16 -18.56 -23.22
CA PRO A 155 -2.50 -18.46 -23.77
C PRO A 155 -3.12 -17.08 -23.52
N ARG A 156 -3.85 -16.55 -24.51
CA ARG A 156 -4.52 -15.24 -24.39
C ARG A 156 -5.44 -15.16 -23.17
N SER A 157 -6.09 -16.25 -22.78
CA SER A 157 -6.92 -16.32 -21.58
C SER A 157 -6.16 -15.97 -20.31
N VAL A 158 -4.93 -16.48 -20.16
CA VAL A 158 -4.07 -16.21 -19.00
C VAL A 158 -3.67 -14.73 -18.96
N LEU A 159 -3.31 -14.15 -20.11
CA LEU A 159 -2.97 -12.73 -20.20
C LEU A 159 -4.15 -11.82 -19.85
N VAL A 160 -5.36 -12.19 -20.27
CA VAL A 160 -6.59 -11.47 -19.91
C VAL A 160 -6.84 -11.53 -18.40
N TYR A 161 -6.63 -12.67 -17.75
CA TYR A 161 -6.76 -12.77 -16.30
C TYR A 161 -5.71 -11.94 -15.54
N ILE A 162 -4.49 -11.82 -16.06
CA ILE A 162 -3.48 -10.94 -15.47
C ILE A 162 -3.89 -9.47 -15.63
N LEU A 163 -4.43 -9.08 -16.79
CA LEU A 163 -4.90 -7.72 -17.09
C LEU A 163 -6.26 -7.37 -16.48
N SER A 164 -6.99 -8.33 -15.93
CA SER A 164 -8.27 -8.05 -15.28
C SER A 164 -8.06 -7.14 -14.06
N SER A 165 -9.12 -6.43 -13.65
CA SER A 165 -9.05 -5.56 -12.47
C SER A 165 -8.57 -6.32 -11.23
N GLY A 166 -9.10 -7.54 -11.01
CA GLY A 166 -8.66 -8.43 -9.94
C GLY A 166 -7.22 -8.92 -10.10
N GLY A 167 -6.80 -9.28 -11.32
CA GLY A 167 -5.42 -9.66 -11.61
C GLY A 167 -4.43 -8.54 -11.28
N GLN A 168 -4.72 -7.32 -11.72
CA GLN A 168 -3.91 -6.14 -11.41
C GLN A 168 -3.92 -5.79 -9.92
N LEU A 169 -5.05 -5.98 -9.23
CA LEU A 169 -5.12 -5.83 -7.78
C LEU A 169 -4.17 -6.81 -7.08
N VAL A 170 -4.17 -8.07 -7.48
CA VAL A 170 -3.28 -9.11 -6.93
C VAL A 170 -1.81 -8.79 -7.22
N VAL A 171 -1.48 -8.43 -8.47
CA VAL A 171 -0.11 -8.01 -8.86
C VAL A 171 0.35 -6.84 -7.99
N SER A 172 -0.46 -5.80 -7.87
CA SER A 172 -0.12 -4.61 -7.10
C SER A 172 0.03 -4.91 -5.59
N SER A 173 -0.77 -5.84 -5.07
CA SER A 173 -0.74 -6.23 -3.66
C SER A 173 0.48 -7.08 -3.33
N LEU A 174 0.80 -8.06 -4.18
CA LEU A 174 2.00 -8.88 -4.05
C LEU A 174 3.27 -8.04 -4.13
N ARG A 175 3.32 -7.10 -5.08
CA ARG A 175 4.48 -6.23 -5.27
C ARG A 175 4.74 -5.36 -4.03
N ARG A 176 3.67 -4.82 -3.44
CA ARG A 176 3.71 -4.07 -2.16
C ARG A 176 4.12 -4.97 -0.99
N LEU A 177 3.56 -6.17 -0.89
CA LEU A 177 3.94 -7.17 0.13
C LEU A 177 5.43 -7.51 0.05
N PHE A 178 5.96 -7.78 -1.14
CA PHE A 178 7.38 -8.10 -1.33
C PHE A 178 8.29 -6.96 -0.90
N ILE A 179 7.93 -5.70 -1.17
CA ILE A 179 8.69 -4.53 -0.68
C ILE A 179 8.63 -4.49 0.85
N CYS A 180 7.44 -4.55 1.43
CA CYS A 180 7.27 -4.42 2.88
C CYS A 180 7.98 -5.55 3.64
N LEU A 181 7.80 -6.80 3.22
CA LEU A 181 8.47 -7.97 3.81
C LEU A 181 9.98 -7.94 3.53
N GLY A 182 10.37 -7.50 2.34
CA GLY A 182 11.76 -7.36 1.95
C GLY A 182 12.51 -6.37 2.84
N ILE A 183 11.94 -5.18 3.03
CA ILE A 183 12.46 -4.16 3.95
C ILE A 183 12.47 -4.71 5.38
N TRP A 184 11.38 -5.33 5.84
CA TRP A 184 11.30 -5.89 7.19
C TRP A 184 12.45 -6.86 7.49
N LEU A 185 12.74 -7.79 6.58
CA LEU A 185 13.80 -8.78 6.76
C LEU A 185 15.22 -8.18 6.67
N LEU A 186 15.37 -6.99 6.09
CA LEU A 186 16.63 -6.25 6.05
C LEU A 186 16.86 -5.42 7.32
N LEU A 187 15.81 -5.10 8.08
CA LEU A 187 15.93 -4.33 9.30
C LEU A 187 16.74 -5.08 10.37
N PRO A 188 17.42 -4.36 11.28
CA PRO A 188 18.08 -4.98 12.41
C PRO A 188 17.06 -5.50 13.43
N GLY A 189 17.38 -6.60 14.10
CA GLY A 189 16.46 -7.27 15.04
C GLY A 189 16.16 -6.50 16.32
N LYS A 190 16.92 -5.44 16.58
CA LYS A 190 16.61 -4.45 17.60
C LYS A 190 16.51 -3.09 16.93
N LEU A 191 15.29 -2.58 16.84
CA LEU A 191 15.02 -1.20 16.49
C LEU A 191 15.19 -0.32 17.74
N PRO A 192 15.63 0.94 17.59
CA PRO A 192 15.67 1.88 18.71
C PRO A 192 14.27 2.11 19.27
N GLU A 193 14.19 2.51 20.54
CA GLU A 193 12.91 2.91 21.11
C GLU A 193 12.31 4.07 20.30
N ALA A 194 11.01 3.98 20.04
CA ALA A 194 10.32 5.00 19.27
C ALA A 194 10.31 6.34 20.02
N ASN A 195 10.68 7.42 19.33
CA ASN A 195 10.59 8.77 19.88
C ASN A 195 9.14 9.15 20.20
N ASP A 196 8.93 10.06 21.16
CA ASP A 196 7.59 10.49 21.60
C ASP A 196 6.72 11.12 20.50
N ILE A 197 7.34 11.61 19.44
CA ILE A 197 6.66 12.11 18.23
C ILE A 197 6.05 10.93 17.47
N MET A 198 6.79 9.83 17.34
CA MET A 198 6.37 8.62 16.59
C MET A 198 5.27 7.84 17.31
N LYS A 199 5.18 7.93 18.64
CA LYS A 199 4.15 7.26 19.46
C LYS A 199 2.72 7.73 19.19
N ASN A 200 2.52 8.89 18.56
CA ASN A 200 1.19 9.43 18.24
C ASN A 200 0.72 9.01 16.84
N SER A 201 0.99 7.77 16.44
CA SER A 201 0.86 7.33 15.03
C SER A 201 -0.57 7.51 14.49
N PHE A 202 -1.59 7.24 15.31
CA PHE A 202 -2.99 7.45 14.92
C PHE A 202 -3.33 8.94 14.74
N PHE A 203 -2.86 9.80 15.65
CA PHE A 203 -3.08 11.24 15.55
C PHE A 203 -2.34 11.85 14.35
N LEU A 204 -1.09 11.42 14.12
CA LEU A 204 -0.33 11.80 12.93
C LEU A 204 -1.05 11.37 11.64
N TYR A 205 -1.66 10.17 11.65
CA TYR A 205 -2.47 9.72 10.52
C TYR A 205 -3.70 10.62 10.27
N ALA A 206 -4.38 11.08 11.31
CA ALA A 206 -5.50 12.02 11.15
C ALA A 206 -5.06 13.40 10.61
N VAL A 207 -3.87 13.87 11.00
CA VAL A 207 -3.36 15.20 10.65
C VAL A 207 -2.67 15.23 9.28
N HIS A 208 -1.91 14.20 8.91
CA HIS A 208 -1.14 14.22 7.66
C HIS A 208 -2.04 14.22 6.42
N PHE A 209 -3.21 13.56 6.49
CA PHE A 209 -4.04 13.35 5.31
C PHE A 209 -4.62 14.67 4.76
N PRO A 210 -5.26 15.55 5.56
CA PRO A 210 -5.66 16.88 5.11
C PRO A 210 -4.51 17.70 4.53
N ILE A 211 -3.32 17.61 5.12
CA ILE A 211 -2.13 18.34 4.67
C ILE A 211 -1.68 17.83 3.29
N ALA A 212 -1.51 16.52 3.14
CA ALA A 212 -1.11 15.91 1.87
C ALA A 212 -2.12 16.21 0.75
N ARG A 213 -3.43 16.15 1.05
CA ARG A 213 -4.47 16.54 0.08
C ARG A 213 -4.42 18.02 -0.24
N GLY A 214 -4.22 18.89 0.76
CA GLY A 214 -4.07 20.32 0.54
C GLY A 214 -2.89 20.63 -0.38
N VAL A 215 -1.75 19.93 -0.20
CA VAL A 215 -0.58 20.07 -1.09
C VAL A 215 -0.90 19.61 -2.51
N ILE A 216 -1.54 18.45 -2.67
CA ILE A 216 -1.94 17.95 -4.01
C ILE A 216 -2.87 18.94 -4.70
N PHE A 217 -3.92 19.41 -4.02
CA PHE A 217 -4.86 20.38 -4.59
C PHE A 217 -4.20 21.72 -4.92
N MET A 218 -3.22 22.14 -4.12
CA MET A 218 -2.44 23.35 -4.40
C MET A 218 -1.59 23.18 -5.67
N LEU A 219 -0.90 22.05 -5.84
CA LEU A 219 -0.14 21.74 -7.05
C LEU A 219 -1.05 21.69 -8.29
N GLU A 220 -2.22 21.06 -8.17
CA GLU A 220 -3.23 21.00 -9.25
C GLU A 220 -3.79 22.39 -9.58
N TYR A 221 -4.12 23.19 -8.57
CA TYR A 221 -4.65 24.56 -8.76
C TYR A 221 -3.63 25.50 -9.41
N MET A 222 -2.35 25.31 -9.10
CA MET A 222 -1.24 26.06 -9.68
C MET A 222 -0.81 25.55 -11.07
N ASP A 223 -1.50 24.52 -11.60
CA ASP A 223 -1.16 23.86 -12.87
C ASP A 223 0.30 23.40 -12.94
N VAL A 224 0.89 23.02 -11.79
CA VAL A 224 2.25 22.49 -11.76
C VAL A 224 2.18 21.06 -12.26
N GLY A 225 2.56 20.80 -13.51
CA GLY A 225 2.56 19.49 -14.13
C GLY A 225 3.91 18.78 -14.05
N TYR A 226 4.25 18.07 -15.12
CA TYR A 226 5.58 17.48 -15.35
C TYR A 226 6.18 18.05 -16.64
N HIS A 227 5.93 19.34 -16.91
CA HIS A 227 6.26 19.95 -18.21
C HIS A 227 7.71 20.42 -18.31
N GLY A 228 8.43 20.47 -17.20
CA GLY A 228 9.85 20.80 -17.18
C GLY A 228 10.50 20.63 -15.81
N ALA A 229 11.83 20.70 -15.79
CA ALA A 229 12.64 20.42 -14.60
C ALA A 229 12.28 21.29 -13.37
N GLY A 230 11.81 22.52 -13.58
CA GLY A 230 11.37 23.40 -12.49
C GLY A 230 10.11 22.88 -11.78
N GLU A 231 9.11 22.44 -12.54
CA GLU A 231 7.88 21.87 -11.99
C GLU A 231 8.13 20.52 -11.32
N GLU A 232 8.96 19.68 -11.94
CA GLU A 232 9.38 18.40 -11.37
C GLU A 232 10.11 18.58 -10.03
N ALA A 233 11.05 19.52 -9.97
CA ALA A 233 11.77 19.86 -8.75
C ALA A 233 10.82 20.41 -7.67
N PHE A 234 9.86 21.25 -8.06
CA PHE A 234 8.87 21.80 -7.11
C PHE A 234 7.95 20.70 -6.56
N ARG A 235 7.45 19.80 -7.40
CA ARG A 235 6.67 18.63 -6.97
C ARG A 235 7.48 17.73 -6.02
N LEU A 236 8.75 17.49 -6.34
CA LEU A 236 9.64 16.70 -5.49
C LEU A 236 9.88 17.37 -4.13
N MET A 237 10.09 18.68 -4.12
CA MET A 237 10.22 19.47 -2.90
C MET A 237 8.93 19.39 -2.06
N ALA A 238 7.76 19.58 -2.68
CA ALA A 238 6.47 19.47 -2.01
C ALA A 238 6.24 18.07 -1.42
N TYR A 239 6.64 17.01 -2.15
CA TYR A 239 6.57 15.62 -1.68
C TYR A 239 7.38 15.42 -0.39
N PHE A 240 8.63 15.91 -0.33
CA PHE A 240 9.47 15.78 0.87
C PHE A 240 9.09 16.75 2.00
N ALA A 241 8.55 17.93 1.67
CA ALA A 241 8.08 18.89 2.66
C ALA A 241 6.81 18.41 3.39
N THR A 242 5.93 17.71 2.69
CA THR A 242 4.64 17.21 3.23
C THR A 242 4.78 16.41 4.54
N PRO A 243 5.63 15.36 4.66
CA PRO A 243 5.80 14.63 5.92
C PRO A 243 6.39 15.51 7.03
N VAL A 244 7.31 16.43 6.72
CA VAL A 244 7.89 17.36 7.71
C VAL A 244 6.82 18.28 8.27
N ILE A 245 6.03 18.92 7.39
CA ILE A 245 4.91 19.78 7.77
C ILE A 245 3.90 18.98 8.62
N SER A 246 3.59 17.76 8.20
CA SER A 246 2.66 16.89 8.92
C SER A 246 3.11 16.59 10.35
N VAL A 247 4.40 16.29 10.54
CA VAL A 247 4.97 16.03 11.87
C VAL A 247 4.98 17.29 12.74
N VAL A 248 5.38 18.44 12.18
CA VAL A 248 5.42 19.72 12.90
C VAL A 248 4.02 20.13 13.36
N VAL A 249 3.04 20.08 12.45
CA VAL A 249 1.64 20.42 12.76
C VAL A 249 1.06 19.43 13.77
N ALA A 250 1.29 18.13 13.60
CA ALA A 250 0.80 17.13 14.55
C ALA A 250 1.41 17.33 15.96
N TYR A 251 2.68 17.68 16.06
CA TYR A 251 3.31 17.95 17.35
C TYR A 251 2.76 19.24 18.01
N GLY A 252 2.59 20.31 17.24
CA GLY A 252 1.98 21.56 17.74
C GLY A 252 0.55 21.34 18.24
N LEU A 253 -0.29 20.64 17.45
CA LEU A 253 -1.65 20.30 17.85
C LEU A 253 -1.68 19.41 19.09
N LYS A 254 -0.76 18.45 19.22
CA LYS A 254 -0.62 17.63 20.44
C LYS A 254 -0.38 18.50 21.67
N LEU A 255 0.54 19.45 21.61
CA LEU A 255 0.83 20.35 22.74
C LEU A 255 -0.39 21.20 23.12
N MET A 256 -1.12 21.71 22.12
CA MET A 256 -2.34 22.47 22.35
C MET A 256 -3.45 21.61 22.97
N LEU A 257 -3.72 20.43 22.41
CA LEU A 257 -4.78 19.54 22.90
C LEU A 257 -4.50 19.03 24.31
N LYS A 258 -3.25 18.70 24.63
CA LYS A 258 -2.86 18.34 26.00
C LYS A 258 -3.11 19.47 27.00
N LYS A 259 -2.88 20.71 26.59
CA LYS A 259 -3.05 21.90 27.46
C LYS A 259 -4.52 22.26 27.66
N TYR A 260 -5.32 22.27 26.59
CA TYR A 260 -6.67 22.83 26.63
C TYR A 260 -7.78 21.78 26.79
N ILE A 261 -7.62 20.56 26.26
CA ILE A 261 -8.66 19.52 26.27
C ILE A 261 -8.05 18.12 26.55
N PRO A 262 -7.49 17.90 27.76
CA PRO A 262 -6.69 16.71 28.07
C PRO A 262 -7.49 15.41 28.00
N PHE A 263 -8.79 15.45 28.27
CA PHE A 263 -9.68 14.30 28.15
C PHE A 263 -9.79 13.81 26.70
N SER A 264 -10.09 14.72 25.77
CA SER A 264 -10.17 14.39 24.34
C SER A 264 -8.82 13.95 23.78
N TRP A 265 -7.71 14.56 24.23
CA TRP A 265 -6.38 14.07 23.89
C TRP A 265 -6.17 12.62 24.33
N LYS A 266 -6.49 12.28 25.58
CA LYS A 266 -6.33 10.92 26.12
C LYS A 266 -7.14 9.89 25.32
N LEU A 267 -8.33 10.26 24.86
CA LEU A 267 -9.15 9.42 23.99
C LEU A 267 -8.52 9.23 22.61
N LEU A 268 -8.11 10.32 21.95
CA LEU A 268 -7.53 10.31 20.60
C LEU A 268 -6.14 9.66 20.54
N SER A 269 -5.36 9.75 21.63
CA SER A 269 -4.05 9.12 21.73
C SER A 269 -4.10 7.67 22.21
N GLY A 270 -5.30 7.16 22.54
CA GLY A 270 -5.46 5.81 23.10
C GLY A 270 -4.77 5.64 24.46
N GLY A 271 -4.69 6.71 25.25
CA GLY A 271 -4.01 6.74 26.55
C GLY A 271 -2.49 6.85 26.48
N ARG A 272 -1.90 7.09 25.30
CA ARG A 272 -0.46 7.29 25.09
C ARG A 272 -0.06 8.77 25.07
#